data_AF-A0A150PRQ4-F1
#
_entry.id   AF-A0A150PRQ4-F1
#
_cell.length_a   1.000
_cell.length_b   1.000
_cell.length_c   1.000
_cell.angle_alpha   90.00
_cell.angle_beta   90.00
_cell.angle_gamma   90.00
#
_symmetry.space_group_name_H-M   'P 1'
#
loop_
_entity.id
_entity.type
_entity.pdbx_description
1 polymer ?
#
loop_
_entity_poly.entity_id
_entity_poly.type
_entity_poly.pdbx_seq_one_letter_code
_entity_poly.pdbx_strand_id
1 'polypeptide(L)'
;MSRRLRIQVIAEGETDKIVLDAFVQAILGHGDFVSTLIQPETSRAFGHAGSHGGGWKGVRGKCFEMRDRGGVEAGGYLANTDILLVHVDGEVAEDPEVACAKPCPPPSDTAEALRQTVLSWMGGDTGGSRVVVAIPMKETEAWVVAALRPGEKLLQGTGDACFECRDKPSALLAGGSPRLVRSGKKHKSSYSEVERELVKGFEHARKLSQVTQFEEYLRAAHAVFLLS
;
A
#
# COMPACT_ATOMS: atom_id res chain seq x y z
N MET A 1 -1.77 10.87 -28.83
CA MET A 1 -1.92 9.73 -27.90
C MET A 1 -1.36 10.19 -26.56
N SER A 2 -2.12 10.06 -25.47
CA SER A 2 -1.62 10.43 -24.13
C SER A 2 -0.51 9.47 -23.70
N ARG A 3 0.53 9.97 -23.01
CA ARG A 3 1.60 9.12 -22.47
C ARG A 3 1.05 8.30 -21.30
N ARG A 4 1.54 7.07 -21.12
CA ARG A 4 1.17 6.24 -19.96
C ARG A 4 1.67 6.87 -18.65
N LEU A 5 0.86 6.78 -17.60
CA LEU A 5 1.18 7.15 -16.23
C LEU A 5 2.27 6.22 -15.68
N ARG A 6 3.36 6.75 -15.14
CA ARG A 6 4.46 5.98 -14.56
C ARG A 6 4.39 6.02 -13.04
N ILE A 7 4.18 4.88 -12.43
CA ILE A 7 4.11 4.73 -10.98
C ILE A 7 5.35 3.94 -10.51
N GLN A 8 6.12 4.51 -9.59
CA GLN A 8 7.13 3.75 -8.85
C GLN A 8 6.57 3.37 -7.49
N VAL A 9 6.79 2.12 -7.08
CA VAL A 9 6.25 1.54 -5.86
C VAL A 9 7.39 1.19 -4.90
N ILE A 10 7.28 1.66 -3.67
CA ILE A 10 8.04 1.23 -2.50
C ILE A 10 7.05 0.49 -1.60
N ALA A 11 7.22 -0.82 -1.40
CA ALA A 11 6.30 -1.63 -0.61
C ALA A 11 7.05 -2.58 0.32
N GLU A 12 6.35 -3.12 1.32
CA GLU A 12 6.92 -4.15 2.21
C GLU A 12 7.24 -5.45 1.48
N GLY A 13 6.40 -5.84 0.52
CA GLY A 13 6.59 -7.05 -0.28
C GLY A 13 5.91 -7.03 -1.64
N GLU A 14 6.19 -8.07 -2.43
CA GLU A 14 5.64 -8.23 -3.78
C GLU A 14 4.13 -8.49 -3.78
N THR A 15 3.59 -9.11 -2.72
CA THR A 15 2.15 -9.34 -2.60
C THR A 15 1.38 -8.04 -2.43
N ASP A 16 1.93 -7.10 -1.66
CA ASP A 16 1.29 -5.82 -1.39
C ASP A 16 1.24 -4.98 -2.65
N LYS A 17 2.31 -5.00 -3.46
CA LYS A 17 2.31 -4.41 -4.81
C LYS A 17 1.16 -4.91 -5.68
N ILE A 18 0.89 -6.23 -5.69
CA ILE A 18 -0.21 -6.78 -6.51
C ILE A 18 -1.56 -6.20 -6.07
N VAL A 19 -1.77 -6.08 -4.75
CA VAL A 19 -3.00 -5.49 -4.20
C VAL A 19 -3.10 -4.01 -4.57
N LEU A 20 -2.01 -3.26 -4.42
CA LEU A 20 -1.95 -1.84 -4.79
C LEU A 20 -2.22 -1.63 -6.27
N ASP A 21 -1.58 -2.40 -7.16
CA ASP A 21 -1.78 -2.29 -8.61
C ASP A 21 -3.22 -2.60 -9.01
N ALA A 22 -3.83 -3.63 -8.40
CA ALA A 22 -5.24 -3.96 -8.61
C ALA A 22 -6.16 -2.79 -8.19
N PHE A 23 -5.88 -2.15 -7.06
CA PHE A 23 -6.69 -1.03 -6.58
C PHE A 23 -6.44 0.24 -7.41
N VAL A 24 -5.20 0.52 -7.81
CA VAL A 24 -4.87 1.59 -8.77
C VAL A 24 -5.65 1.39 -10.06
N GLN A 25 -5.66 0.17 -10.59
CA GLN A 25 -6.43 -0.16 -11.80
C GLN A 25 -7.93 0.06 -11.60
N ALA A 26 -8.49 -0.31 -10.43
CA ALA A 26 -9.90 -0.07 -10.14
C ALA A 26 -10.23 1.42 -10.03
N ILE A 27 -9.35 2.21 -9.41
CA ILE A 27 -9.55 3.64 -9.14
C ILE A 27 -9.39 4.50 -10.40
N LEU A 28 -8.33 4.25 -11.18
CA LEU A 28 -7.94 5.06 -12.35
C LEU A 28 -8.51 4.53 -13.67
N GLY A 29 -9.02 3.29 -13.70
CA GLY A 29 -9.52 2.64 -14.90
C GLY A 29 -8.45 1.85 -15.66
N HIS A 30 -8.86 1.19 -16.75
CA HIS A 30 -8.04 0.22 -17.45
C HIS A 30 -6.85 0.84 -18.22
N GLY A 31 -5.63 0.47 -17.81
CA GLY A 31 -4.55 0.09 -18.74
C GLY A 31 -3.52 1.14 -19.15
N ASP A 32 -3.67 2.41 -18.77
CA ASP A 32 -2.74 3.46 -19.19
C ASP A 32 -1.69 3.81 -18.12
N PHE A 33 -1.32 2.86 -17.27
CA PHE A 33 -0.19 3.03 -16.35
C PHE A 33 0.85 1.91 -16.46
N VAL A 34 2.07 2.23 -16.05
CA VAL A 34 3.18 1.30 -15.85
C VAL A 34 3.62 1.42 -14.39
N SER A 35 3.53 0.33 -13.64
CA SER A 35 3.90 0.27 -12.22
C SER A 35 5.18 -0.55 -12.01
N THR A 36 6.20 0.07 -11.44
CA THR A 36 7.52 -0.54 -11.21
C THR A 36 7.82 -0.64 -9.71
N LEU A 37 8.13 -1.83 -9.21
CA LEU A 37 8.62 -2.01 -7.83
C LEU A 37 10.08 -1.58 -7.76
N ILE A 38 10.38 -0.59 -6.93
CA ILE A 38 11.76 -0.13 -6.69
C ILE A 38 12.29 -0.54 -5.31
N GLN A 39 11.43 -1.02 -4.42
CA GLN A 39 11.78 -1.59 -3.12
C GLN A 39 10.66 -2.56 -2.68
N PRO A 40 10.97 -3.82 -2.33
CA PRO A 40 12.29 -4.47 -2.43
C PRO A 40 12.79 -4.56 -3.87
N GLU A 41 14.12 -4.42 -4.06
CA GLU A 41 14.72 -4.59 -5.38
C GLU A 41 14.66 -6.07 -5.80
N THR A 42 13.93 -6.37 -6.86
CA THR A 42 13.82 -7.71 -7.42
C THR A 42 14.91 -7.93 -8.47
N SER A 43 16.19 -7.93 -8.08
CA SER A 43 17.27 -8.29 -9.00
C SER A 43 17.79 -9.69 -8.72
N ARG A 44 18.17 -10.43 -9.78
CA ARG A 44 18.81 -11.76 -9.65
C ARG A 44 20.13 -11.72 -8.86
N ALA A 45 20.75 -10.56 -8.70
CA ALA A 45 22.01 -10.37 -8.00
C ALA A 45 21.87 -10.16 -6.48
N PHE A 46 20.70 -9.70 -6.00
CA PHE A 46 20.46 -9.33 -4.59
C PHE A 46 19.36 -10.16 -3.89
N GLY A 47 18.87 -11.22 -4.53
CA GLY A 47 17.75 -12.04 -3.99
C GLY A 47 16.40 -11.31 -4.03
N HIS A 48 15.38 -11.86 -3.38
CA HIS A 48 14.01 -11.29 -3.35
C HIS A 48 13.85 -10.08 -2.40
N ALA A 49 14.94 -9.60 -1.80
CA ALA A 49 14.90 -8.61 -0.72
C ALA A 49 15.72 -7.33 -1.02
N GLY A 50 16.48 -7.28 -2.11
CA GLY A 50 17.28 -6.11 -2.46
C GLY A 50 18.32 -5.71 -1.41
N SER A 51 18.93 -4.52 -1.57
CA SER A 51 19.94 -4.00 -0.64
C SER A 51 19.39 -3.63 0.74
N HIS A 52 18.10 -3.30 0.83
CA HIS A 52 17.46 -2.85 2.07
C HIS A 52 16.65 -3.94 2.79
N GLY A 53 16.56 -5.15 2.22
CA GLY A 53 15.72 -6.22 2.75
C GLY A 53 14.23 -6.07 2.37
N GLY A 54 13.40 -7.05 2.74
CA GLY A 54 11.94 -6.94 2.69
C GLY A 54 11.35 -6.32 3.96
N GLY A 55 10.05 -6.05 3.95
CA GLY A 55 9.30 -5.48 5.09
C GLY A 55 9.50 -3.97 5.28
N TRP A 56 8.85 -3.43 6.31
CA TRP A 56 8.84 -1.99 6.60
C TRP A 56 10.23 -1.35 6.79
N LYS A 57 11.21 -2.11 7.30
CA LYS A 57 12.59 -1.60 7.43
C LYS A 57 13.24 -1.34 6.07
N GLY A 58 12.90 -2.15 5.07
CA GLY A 58 13.32 -1.92 3.68
C GLY A 58 12.69 -0.67 3.08
N VAL A 59 11.39 -0.46 3.36
CA VAL A 59 10.67 0.78 2.99
C VAL A 59 11.36 2.00 3.62
N ARG A 60 11.62 1.96 4.93
CA ARG A 60 12.32 3.03 5.66
C ARG A 60 13.72 3.29 5.10
N GLY A 61 14.49 2.23 4.83
CA GLY A 61 15.82 2.34 4.22
C GLY A 61 15.80 3.05 2.88
N LYS A 62 14.80 2.73 2.02
CA LYS A 62 14.64 3.40 0.73
C LYS A 62 14.23 4.86 0.87
N CYS A 63 13.35 5.18 1.82
CA CYS A 63 12.98 6.56 2.13
C CYS A 63 14.19 7.37 2.63
N PHE A 64 15.04 6.79 3.50
CA PHE A 64 16.28 7.45 3.92
C PHE A 64 17.27 7.65 2.79
N GLU A 65 17.46 6.66 1.91
CA GLU A 65 18.27 6.83 0.70
C GLU A 65 17.76 7.99 -0.16
N MET A 66 16.44 8.14 -0.29
CA MET A 66 15.83 9.25 -1.01
C MET A 66 16.11 10.60 -0.34
N ARG A 67 15.92 10.68 0.98
CA ARG A 67 16.26 11.87 1.77
C ARG A 67 17.72 12.26 1.60
N ASP A 68 18.63 11.30 1.71
CA ASP A 68 20.08 11.53 1.65
C ASP A 68 20.53 11.99 0.24
N ARG A 69 19.73 11.73 -0.80
CA ARG A 69 19.89 12.27 -2.16
C ARG A 69 19.25 13.64 -2.37
N GLY A 70 18.73 14.29 -1.32
CA GLY A 70 18.09 15.61 -1.40
C GLY A 70 16.56 15.56 -1.44
N GLY A 71 15.94 14.41 -1.15
CA GLY A 71 14.48 14.24 -1.13
C GLY A 71 13.90 13.75 -2.46
N VAL A 72 12.57 13.75 -2.56
CA VAL A 72 11.83 13.12 -3.67
C VAL A 72 12.12 13.79 -5.03
N GLU A 73 12.02 15.11 -5.08
CA GLU A 73 12.22 15.90 -6.29
C GLU A 73 13.70 16.03 -6.65
N ALA A 74 14.51 16.62 -5.76
CA ALA A 74 15.93 16.87 -6.02
C ALA A 74 16.76 15.59 -6.14
N GLY A 75 16.33 14.49 -5.49
CA GLY A 75 16.93 13.17 -5.65
C GLY A 75 16.63 12.49 -6.99
N GLY A 76 15.83 13.10 -7.86
CA GLY A 76 15.54 12.62 -9.21
C GLY A 76 14.50 11.50 -9.29
N TYR A 77 13.84 11.15 -8.18
CA TYR A 77 12.85 10.06 -8.15
C TYR A 77 11.59 10.38 -8.96
N LEU A 78 11.30 11.67 -9.18
CA LEU A 78 10.18 12.15 -10.01
C LEU A 78 10.60 12.56 -11.43
N ALA A 79 11.88 12.42 -11.80
CA ALA A 79 12.33 12.75 -13.16
C ALA A 79 11.68 11.85 -14.24
N ASN A 80 11.44 10.58 -13.89
CA ASN A 80 10.82 9.58 -14.77
C ASN A 80 9.60 8.89 -14.15
N THR A 81 9.00 9.54 -13.18
CA THR A 81 7.90 9.00 -12.37
C THR A 81 6.85 10.08 -12.20
N ASP A 82 5.61 9.71 -12.41
CA ASP A 82 4.47 10.61 -12.28
C ASP A 82 3.86 10.51 -10.87
N ILE A 83 3.85 9.30 -10.30
CA ILE A 83 3.41 9.04 -8.92
C ILE A 83 4.40 8.13 -8.22
N LEU A 84 4.86 8.53 -7.04
CA LEU A 84 5.57 7.66 -6.12
C LEU A 84 4.56 7.10 -5.11
N LEU A 85 4.36 5.79 -5.14
CA LEU A 85 3.48 5.07 -4.23
C LEU A 85 4.32 4.38 -3.15
N VAL A 86 4.10 4.74 -1.90
CA VAL A 86 4.77 4.15 -0.73
C VAL A 86 3.76 3.38 0.09
N HIS A 87 4.07 2.15 0.46
CA HIS A 87 3.20 1.28 1.23
C HIS A 87 3.89 0.81 2.51
N VAL A 88 3.15 0.90 3.62
CA VAL A 88 3.51 0.40 4.95
C VAL A 88 2.23 -0.08 5.63
N ASP A 89 2.25 -1.27 6.22
CA ASP A 89 1.11 -1.79 6.98
C ASP A 89 0.98 -1.07 8.34
N GLY A 90 -0.25 -0.88 8.80
CA GLY A 90 -0.54 -0.09 9.99
C GLY A 90 0.02 -0.67 11.29
N GLU A 91 0.30 -1.98 11.34
CA GLU A 91 0.95 -2.61 12.51
C GLU A 91 2.35 -2.04 12.80
N VAL A 92 3.01 -1.47 11.80
CA VAL A 92 4.34 -0.86 11.95
C VAL A 92 4.33 0.28 12.96
N ALA A 93 3.20 0.96 13.15
CA ALA A 93 3.05 2.01 14.14
C ALA A 93 3.22 1.52 15.60
N GLU A 94 3.05 0.21 15.84
CA GLU A 94 3.20 -0.44 17.15
C GLU A 94 4.65 -0.86 17.44
N ASP A 95 5.52 -0.89 16.43
CA ASP A 95 6.93 -1.22 16.61
C ASP A 95 7.60 -0.16 17.51
N PRO A 96 8.38 -0.55 18.54
CA PRO A 96 9.06 0.40 19.43
C PRO A 96 9.98 1.42 18.74
N GLU A 97 10.49 1.11 17.53
CA GLU A 97 11.32 2.05 16.76
C GLU A 97 10.50 3.15 16.07
N VAL A 98 9.19 2.93 15.90
CA VAL A 98 8.26 3.84 15.19
C VAL A 98 7.31 4.51 16.18
N ALA A 99 6.71 3.71 17.07
CA ALA A 99 5.99 4.12 18.28
C ALA A 99 4.99 5.28 18.08
N CYS A 100 4.18 5.20 17.01
CA CYS A 100 3.20 6.23 16.67
C CYS A 100 1.75 5.74 16.68
N ALA A 101 1.50 4.49 17.11
CA ALA A 101 0.16 3.92 17.21
C ALA A 101 -0.76 4.74 18.12
N LYS A 102 -2.04 4.82 17.73
CA LYS A 102 -3.14 5.48 18.44
C LYS A 102 -4.25 4.46 18.71
N PRO A 103 -5.17 4.74 19.66
CA PRO A 103 -6.35 3.90 19.84
C PRO A 103 -7.11 3.68 18.53
N CYS A 104 -7.56 2.46 18.30
CA CYS A 104 -8.35 2.08 17.12
C CYS A 104 -9.62 1.39 17.66
N PRO A 105 -10.83 1.92 17.39
CA PRO A 105 -11.18 2.96 16.41
C PRO A 105 -10.98 4.43 16.87
N PRO A 106 -10.84 5.39 15.92
CA PRO A 106 -10.83 5.16 14.47
C PRO A 106 -9.44 4.77 13.92
N PRO A 107 -9.38 3.96 12.84
CA PRO A 107 -8.12 3.57 12.18
C PRO A 107 -7.32 4.77 11.63
N SER A 108 -8.00 5.86 11.29
CA SER A 108 -7.40 7.08 10.73
C SER A 108 -6.34 7.71 11.63
N ASP A 109 -6.48 7.59 12.96
CA ASP A 109 -5.58 8.26 13.90
C ASP A 109 -4.17 7.66 13.84
N THR A 110 -4.09 6.33 13.78
CA THR A 110 -2.82 5.62 13.60
C THR A 110 -2.29 5.83 12.19
N ALA A 111 -3.16 5.72 11.17
CA ALA A 111 -2.74 5.86 9.78
C ALA A 111 -2.14 7.25 9.50
N GLU A 112 -2.72 8.33 10.04
CA GLU A 112 -2.19 9.68 9.85
C GLU A 112 -0.86 9.88 10.59
N ALA A 113 -0.75 9.39 11.83
CA ALA A 113 0.51 9.44 12.57
C ALA A 113 1.64 8.67 11.85
N LEU A 114 1.32 7.50 11.29
CA LEU A 114 2.26 6.70 10.52
C LEU A 114 2.60 7.36 9.18
N ARG A 115 1.63 7.98 8.49
CA ARG A 115 1.86 8.76 7.26
C ARG A 115 2.87 9.87 7.48
N GLN A 116 2.70 10.67 8.53
CA GLN A 116 3.65 11.73 8.87
C GLN A 116 5.04 11.17 9.18
N THR A 117 5.10 10.01 9.84
CA THR A 117 6.36 9.32 10.11
C THR A 117 7.05 8.86 8.82
N VAL A 118 6.33 8.22 7.90
CA VAL A 118 6.85 7.81 6.58
C VAL A 118 7.32 9.01 5.77
N LEU A 119 6.57 10.11 5.75
CA LEU A 119 6.97 11.35 5.08
C LEU A 119 8.25 11.93 5.68
N SER A 120 8.41 11.87 7.00
CA SER A 120 9.65 12.30 7.67
C SER A 120 10.87 11.47 7.26
N TRP A 121 10.68 10.18 6.95
CA TRP A 121 11.77 9.34 6.43
C TRP A 121 12.26 9.84 5.06
N MET A 122 11.40 10.46 4.27
CA MET A 122 11.73 11.01 2.95
C MET A 122 12.27 12.45 2.99
N GLY A 123 12.32 13.09 4.17
CA GLY A 123 12.76 14.48 4.33
C GLY A 123 11.65 15.51 4.59
N GLY A 124 10.40 15.07 4.80
CA GLY A 124 9.28 15.89 5.28
C GLY A 124 8.59 16.74 4.21
N ASP A 125 9.33 17.37 3.29
CA ASP A 125 8.75 18.11 2.18
C ASP A 125 8.66 17.24 0.93
N THR A 126 7.45 16.80 0.59
CA THR A 126 7.19 16.05 -0.65
C THR A 126 6.68 16.95 -1.78
N GLY A 127 6.72 18.27 -1.60
CA GLY A 127 6.69 19.26 -2.67
C GLY A 127 5.69 18.96 -3.80
N GLY A 128 4.40 18.97 -3.50
CA GLY A 128 3.35 18.90 -4.53
C GLY A 128 2.93 17.49 -4.94
N SER A 129 2.10 16.87 -4.08
CA SER A 129 1.00 15.94 -4.42
C SER A 129 1.26 14.68 -5.25
N ARG A 130 2.49 14.38 -5.68
CA ARG A 130 2.82 13.18 -6.48
C ARG A 130 3.25 11.97 -5.64
N VAL A 131 3.33 12.14 -4.31
CA VAL A 131 3.62 11.04 -3.38
C VAL A 131 2.33 10.58 -2.72
N VAL A 132 2.03 9.29 -2.85
CA VAL A 132 0.87 8.64 -2.24
C VAL A 132 1.39 7.64 -1.22
N VAL A 133 0.98 7.76 0.04
CA VAL A 133 1.29 6.77 1.09
C VAL A 133 0.05 5.91 1.36
N ALA A 134 0.11 4.62 1.03
CA ALA A 134 -0.95 3.65 1.31
C ALA A 134 -0.69 2.98 2.66
N ILE A 135 -1.68 3.07 3.56
CA ILE A 135 -1.58 2.50 4.92
C ILE A 135 -2.82 1.64 5.19
N PRO A 136 -2.83 0.37 4.77
CA PRO A 136 -3.82 -0.59 5.22
C PRO A 136 -3.65 -0.79 6.74
N MET A 137 -4.70 -0.58 7.54
CA MET A 137 -4.56 -0.76 8.98
C MET A 137 -4.36 -2.23 9.36
N LYS A 138 -3.45 -2.44 10.31
CA LYS A 138 -2.90 -3.74 10.74
C LYS A 138 -2.13 -4.45 9.64
N GLU A 139 -2.81 -4.93 8.60
CA GLU A 139 -2.18 -5.64 7.46
C GLU A 139 -2.92 -5.31 6.16
N THR A 140 -2.21 -5.33 5.02
CA THR A 140 -2.81 -5.22 3.67
C THR A 140 -3.97 -6.19 3.45
N GLU A 141 -3.97 -7.33 4.13
CA GLU A 141 -4.99 -8.35 4.02
C GLU A 141 -6.38 -7.89 4.46
N ALA A 142 -6.52 -6.82 5.24
CA ALA A 142 -7.82 -6.21 5.50
C ALA A 142 -8.51 -5.81 4.19
N TRP A 143 -7.77 -5.19 3.27
CA TRP A 143 -8.28 -4.77 1.96
C TRP A 143 -8.60 -5.98 1.08
N VAL A 144 -7.73 -7.00 1.11
CA VAL A 144 -7.91 -8.25 0.35
C VAL A 144 -9.16 -9.00 0.79
N VAL A 145 -9.38 -9.15 2.10
CA VAL A 145 -10.57 -9.80 2.64
C VAL A 145 -11.82 -9.01 2.25
N ALA A 146 -11.80 -7.68 2.40
CA ALA A 146 -12.94 -6.85 2.06
C ALA A 146 -13.30 -6.92 0.56
N ALA A 147 -12.30 -6.99 -0.32
CA ALA A 147 -12.51 -7.12 -1.76
C ALA A 147 -13.02 -8.51 -2.17
N LEU A 148 -12.42 -9.58 -1.64
CA LEU A 148 -12.67 -10.94 -2.11
C LEU A 148 -13.80 -11.65 -1.36
N ARG A 149 -14.19 -11.16 -0.17
CA ARG A 149 -15.18 -11.80 0.70
C ARG A 149 -16.23 -10.83 1.24
N PRO A 150 -16.93 -10.10 0.36
CA PRO A 150 -17.83 -8.99 0.74
C PRO A 150 -19.07 -9.39 1.57
N GLY A 151 -19.34 -10.69 1.70
CA GLY A 151 -20.48 -11.25 2.43
C GLY A 151 -20.14 -11.94 3.75
N GLU A 152 -18.86 -12.00 4.15
CA GLU A 152 -18.54 -12.50 5.49
C GLU A 152 -19.11 -11.53 6.54
N LYS A 153 -19.83 -12.06 7.54
CA LYS A 153 -20.37 -11.27 8.68
C LYS A 153 -19.33 -10.38 9.36
N LEU A 154 -18.05 -10.72 9.16
CA LEU A 154 -16.86 -9.98 9.57
C LEU A 154 -16.81 -8.53 9.07
N LEU A 155 -17.34 -8.24 7.88
CA LEU A 155 -17.43 -6.88 7.33
C LEU A 155 -18.73 -6.17 7.72
N GLN A 156 -19.69 -6.90 8.29
CA GLN A 156 -21.03 -6.43 8.67
C GLN A 156 -21.13 -6.16 10.17
N GLY A 157 -20.02 -5.72 10.80
CA GLY A 157 -19.83 -5.63 12.25
C GLY A 157 -21.11 -5.34 13.05
N THR A 158 -21.38 -6.17 14.05
CA THR A 158 -22.42 -5.89 15.05
C THR A 158 -21.84 -4.87 16.05
N GLY A 159 -22.21 -3.58 15.93
CA GLY A 159 -21.80 -2.52 16.87
C GLY A 159 -20.42 -1.89 16.58
N ASP A 160 -19.74 -1.38 17.63
CA ASP A 160 -18.46 -0.63 17.61
C ASP A 160 -17.22 -1.39 17.07
N ALA A 161 -17.38 -2.57 16.47
CA ALA A 161 -16.27 -3.38 16.00
C ALA A 161 -15.78 -2.95 14.60
N CYS A 162 -14.78 -2.06 14.56
CA CYS A 162 -14.11 -1.67 13.31
C CYS A 162 -13.27 -2.83 12.74
N PHE A 163 -13.59 -3.27 11.51
CA PHE A 163 -12.87 -4.36 10.85
C PHE A 163 -11.38 -4.01 10.58
N GLU A 164 -11.08 -2.76 10.24
CA GLU A 164 -9.70 -2.30 10.00
C GLU A 164 -8.84 -2.31 11.26
N CYS A 165 -9.45 -2.31 12.45
CA CYS A 165 -8.72 -2.40 13.73
C CYS A 165 -8.44 -3.85 14.15
N ARG A 166 -8.91 -4.84 13.40
CA ARG A 166 -8.78 -6.25 13.75
C ARG A 166 -7.34 -6.73 13.55
N ASP A 167 -6.78 -7.36 14.58
CA ASP A 167 -5.47 -8.01 14.46
C ASP A 167 -5.50 -9.20 13.49
N LYS A 168 -4.42 -9.34 12.72
CA LYS A 168 -4.15 -10.43 11.79
C LYS A 168 -5.28 -10.73 10.78
N PRO A 169 -5.69 -9.76 9.95
CA PRO A 169 -6.63 -10.00 8.84
C PRO A 169 -6.20 -11.17 7.93
N SER A 170 -4.88 -11.38 7.75
CA SER A 170 -4.32 -12.50 6.99
C SER A 170 -4.78 -13.88 7.47
N ALA A 171 -5.12 -14.03 8.75
CA ALA A 171 -5.62 -15.30 9.28
C ALA A 171 -6.95 -15.73 8.62
N LEU A 172 -7.76 -14.77 8.16
CA LEU A 172 -8.99 -15.06 7.43
C LEU A 172 -8.72 -15.67 6.05
N LEU A 173 -7.55 -15.38 5.46
CA LEU A 173 -7.12 -15.91 4.17
C LEU A 173 -6.40 -17.25 4.25
N ALA A 174 -6.21 -17.79 5.47
CA ALA A 174 -5.60 -19.09 5.69
C ALA A 174 -6.56 -20.27 5.42
N GLY A 175 -7.87 -20.02 5.45
CA GLY A 175 -8.96 -20.94 5.09
C GLY A 175 -9.93 -20.29 4.10
N GLY A 176 -10.93 -21.04 3.64
CA GLY A 176 -11.92 -20.55 2.66
C GLY A 176 -11.39 -20.46 1.23
N SER A 177 -12.17 -19.83 0.34
CA SER A 177 -11.81 -19.60 -1.07
C SER A 177 -11.94 -18.10 -1.40
N PRO A 178 -10.92 -17.46 -2.01
CA PRO A 178 -9.60 -18.03 -2.30
C PRO A 178 -8.75 -18.16 -1.02
N ARG A 179 -7.88 -19.17 -0.99
CA ARG A 179 -6.91 -19.41 0.09
C ARG A 179 -5.56 -18.82 -0.30
N LEU A 180 -5.23 -17.66 0.26
CA LEU A 180 -4.04 -16.87 -0.11
C LEU A 180 -2.89 -17.02 0.88
N VAL A 181 -3.18 -17.49 2.10
CA VAL A 181 -2.17 -17.71 3.14
C VAL A 181 -2.04 -19.22 3.41
N ARG A 182 -0.82 -19.74 3.40
CA ARG A 182 -0.51 -21.14 3.67
C ARG A 182 0.59 -21.23 4.71
N SER A 183 0.32 -21.90 5.82
CA SER A 183 1.26 -22.02 6.94
C SER A 183 1.81 -20.66 7.41
N GLY A 184 0.95 -19.63 7.45
CA GLY A 184 1.31 -18.26 7.83
C GLY A 184 2.10 -17.48 6.76
N LYS A 185 2.31 -18.03 5.57
CA LYS A 185 3.05 -17.38 4.48
C LYS A 185 2.14 -16.98 3.33
N LYS A 186 2.34 -15.77 2.83
CA LYS A 186 1.74 -15.24 1.59
C LYS A 186 2.56 -15.72 0.39
N HIS A 187 1.92 -15.97 -0.74
CA HIS A 187 2.59 -16.39 -1.97
C HIS A 187 2.20 -15.49 -3.14
N LYS A 188 3.20 -14.90 -3.81
CA LYS A 188 3.01 -14.02 -4.97
C LYS A 188 2.10 -14.63 -6.03
N SER A 189 2.28 -15.90 -6.36
CA SER A 189 1.47 -16.60 -7.37
C SER A 189 -0.02 -16.60 -7.01
N SER A 190 -0.36 -16.89 -5.75
CA SER A 190 -1.75 -16.90 -5.29
C SER A 190 -2.40 -15.51 -5.33
N TYR A 191 -1.65 -14.44 -5.06
CA TYR A 191 -2.16 -13.07 -5.19
C TYR A 191 -2.33 -12.67 -6.66
N SER A 192 -1.41 -13.09 -7.53
CA SER A 192 -1.48 -12.85 -8.97
C SER A 192 -2.70 -13.54 -9.60
N GLU A 193 -3.06 -14.73 -9.10
CA GLU A 193 -4.22 -15.50 -9.56
C GLU A 193 -5.57 -14.80 -9.29
N VAL A 194 -5.63 -13.93 -8.26
CA VAL A 194 -6.85 -13.23 -7.83
C VAL A 194 -6.84 -11.73 -8.14
N GLU A 195 -5.87 -11.24 -8.90
CA GLU A 195 -5.70 -9.82 -9.20
C GLU A 195 -6.96 -9.22 -9.86
N ARG A 196 -7.59 -9.96 -10.78
CA ARG A 196 -8.81 -9.51 -11.46
C ARG A 196 -9.99 -9.43 -10.51
N GLU A 197 -10.08 -10.37 -9.57
CA GLU A 197 -11.09 -10.43 -8.53
C GLU A 197 -10.91 -9.29 -7.53
N LEU A 198 -9.66 -8.91 -7.21
CA LEU A 198 -9.35 -7.73 -6.40
C LEU A 198 -9.85 -6.45 -7.07
N VAL A 199 -9.59 -6.28 -8.39
CA VAL A 199 -10.12 -5.13 -9.16
C VAL A 199 -11.64 -5.08 -9.09
N LYS A 200 -12.33 -6.21 -9.35
CA LYS A 200 -13.80 -6.29 -9.29
C LYS A 200 -14.36 -6.07 -7.89
N GLY A 201 -13.61 -6.49 -6.87
CA GLY A 201 -13.97 -6.41 -5.46
C GLY A 201 -13.75 -5.03 -4.84
N PHE A 202 -13.12 -4.09 -5.56
CA PHE A 202 -12.73 -2.79 -5.03
C PHE A 202 -13.89 -2.04 -4.34
N GLU A 203 -15.08 -1.99 -4.94
CA GLU A 203 -16.24 -1.30 -4.34
C GLU A 203 -16.64 -1.86 -2.96
N HIS A 204 -16.33 -3.13 -2.69
CA HIS A 204 -16.54 -3.70 -1.36
C HIS A 204 -15.45 -3.28 -0.37
N ALA A 205 -14.19 -3.28 -0.82
CA ALA A 205 -13.06 -2.79 -0.03
C ALA A 205 -13.15 -1.28 0.25
N ARG A 206 -13.76 -0.51 -0.65
CA ARG A 206 -13.98 0.95 -0.50
C ARG A 206 -14.81 1.33 0.73
N LYS A 207 -15.54 0.38 1.33
CA LYS A 207 -16.22 0.57 2.62
C LYS A 207 -15.26 0.74 3.80
N LEU A 208 -14.00 0.35 3.63
CA LEU A 208 -12.94 0.58 4.60
C LEU A 208 -12.41 2.01 4.46
N SER A 209 -12.23 2.69 5.59
CA SER A 209 -11.81 4.10 5.61
C SER A 209 -10.43 4.32 5.00
N GLN A 210 -9.48 3.39 5.22
CA GLN A 210 -8.14 3.52 4.65
C GLN A 210 -8.10 3.27 3.14
N VAL A 211 -9.06 2.51 2.60
CA VAL A 211 -9.21 2.35 1.14
C VAL A 211 -9.76 3.63 0.52
N THR A 212 -10.76 4.25 1.16
CA THR A 212 -11.30 5.55 0.70
C THR A 212 -10.22 6.63 0.74
N GLN A 213 -9.45 6.70 1.83
CA GLN A 213 -8.36 7.67 1.95
C GLN A 213 -7.26 7.43 0.89
N PHE A 214 -6.91 6.17 0.62
CA PHE A 214 -5.98 5.84 -0.47
C PHE A 214 -6.50 6.29 -1.84
N GLU A 215 -7.79 6.06 -2.13
CA GLU A 215 -8.44 6.53 -3.35
C GLU A 215 -8.33 8.06 -3.49
N GLU A 216 -8.63 8.82 -2.44
CA GLU A 216 -8.55 10.28 -2.45
C GLU A 216 -7.14 10.78 -2.78
N TYR A 217 -6.11 10.23 -2.12
CA TYR A 217 -4.73 10.61 -2.38
C TYR A 217 -4.26 10.21 -3.77
N LEU A 218 -4.65 9.02 -4.26
CA LEU A 218 -4.30 8.60 -5.60
C LEU A 218 -4.96 9.48 -6.67
N ARG A 219 -6.23 9.84 -6.48
CA ARG A 219 -6.95 10.75 -7.40
C ARG A 219 -6.33 12.15 -7.40
N ALA A 220 -5.94 12.67 -6.23
CA ALA A 220 -5.26 13.95 -6.13
C ALA A 220 -3.91 13.95 -6.87
N ALA A 221 -3.11 12.89 -6.68
CA ALA A 221 -1.84 12.72 -7.39
C ALA A 221 -2.01 12.57 -8.91
N HIS A 222 -3.02 11.80 -9.32
CA HIS A 222 -3.34 11.63 -10.74
C HIS A 222 -3.82 12.94 -11.39
N ALA A 223 -4.60 13.76 -10.68
CA ALA A 223 -5.01 15.06 -11.19
C ALA A 223 -3.82 15.97 -11.50
N VAL A 224 -2.77 15.92 -10.68
CA VAL A 224 -1.53 16.69 -10.90
C VAL A 224 -0.81 16.21 -12.16
N PHE A 225 -0.77 14.91 -12.40
CA PHE A 225 -0.24 14.35 -13.65
C PHE A 225 -1.02 14.80 -14.89
N LEU A 226 -2.35 14.90 -14.81
CA LEU A 226 -3.16 15.35 -15.95
C LEU A 226 -2.97 16.84 -16.28
N LEU A 227 -2.43 17.63 -15.35
CA LEU A 227 -2.14 19.06 -15.51
C LEU A 227 -0.70 19.34 -15.96
N SER A 228 0.18 18.33 -15.98
CA SER A 228 1.61 18.43 -16.35
C SER A 228 1.90 17.99 -17.78
#